data_AF-A0A9P6MGC2-F1
#
_entry.id   AF-A0A9P6MGC2-F1
#
_cell.length_a   1.000
_cell.length_b   1.000
_cell.length_c   1.000
_cell.angle_alpha   90.00
_cell.angle_beta   90.00
_cell.angle_gamma   90.00
#
_symmetry.space_group_name_H-M   'P 1'
#
loop_
_entity.id
_entity.type
_entity.pdbx_description
1 polymer ?
#
loop_
_entity_poly.entity_id
_entity_poly.type
_entity_poly.pdbx_seq_one_letter_code
_entity_poly.pdbx_strand_id
1 'polypeptide(L)'
;MLRSATSTLRRVAASKAPAKMAIRSFSGSIAHQNISFGLNEDQIAIQELTRKFTQDEIIPAAAHHDRTGEYPTEIIRKAWNLGLVNTHIPQ
;
A
#
# COMPACT_ATOMS: atom_id res chain seq x y z
N MET A 1 0.45 -44.74 66.73
CA MET A 1 0.91 -45.66 65.66
C MET A 1 1.24 -44.84 64.42
N LEU A 2 2.45 -45.02 63.88
CA LEU A 2 2.92 -44.76 62.50
C LEU A 2 2.76 -43.34 61.92
N ARG A 3 3.63 -42.75 61.09
CA ARG A 3 5.04 -42.86 60.65
C ARG A 3 5.10 -41.88 59.45
N SER A 4 6.22 -41.16 59.26
CA SER A 4 6.68 -40.67 57.94
C SER A 4 5.85 -39.53 57.27
N ALA A 5 6.36 -38.64 56.42
CA ALA A 5 7.64 -38.55 55.72
C ALA A 5 7.85 -37.12 55.15
N THR A 6 9.11 -36.70 55.07
CA THR A 6 9.78 -36.01 53.93
C THR A 6 9.03 -34.96 53.11
N SER A 7 9.62 -33.77 52.95
CA SER A 7 10.58 -33.50 51.86
C SER A 7 10.65 -32.00 51.57
N THR A 8 11.80 -31.41 51.88
CA THR A 8 12.19 -30.04 51.56
C THR A 8 12.58 -29.97 50.09
N LEU A 9 11.91 -29.16 49.26
CA LEU A 9 12.55 -28.58 48.07
C LEU A 9 12.00 -27.15 47.81
N ARG A 10 12.74 -26.17 48.33
CA ARG A 10 12.61 -24.75 48.00
C ARG A 10 13.14 -24.54 46.57
N ARG A 11 12.24 -24.18 45.65
CA ARG A 11 12.54 -23.92 44.24
C ARG A 11 13.54 -22.77 44.10
N VAL A 12 14.73 -23.04 43.55
CA VAL A 12 15.72 -22.02 43.17
C VAL A 12 15.20 -21.29 41.93
N ALA A 13 14.93 -20.00 42.06
CA ALA A 13 14.63 -19.13 40.92
C ALA A 13 15.94 -18.79 40.20
N ALA A 14 16.11 -19.31 38.98
CA ALA A 14 17.21 -18.91 38.10
C ALA A 14 16.97 -17.48 37.61
N SER A 15 17.85 -16.54 37.99
CA SER A 15 17.86 -15.18 37.47
C SER A 15 18.45 -15.18 36.05
N LYS A 16 17.63 -14.82 35.06
CA LYS A 16 18.06 -14.63 33.67
C LYS A 16 18.79 -13.28 33.57
N ALA A 17 20.07 -13.28 33.19
CA ALA A 17 20.82 -12.06 32.89
C ALA A 17 20.22 -11.33 31.66
N PRO A 18 20.25 -9.99 31.60
CA PRO A 18 19.72 -9.27 30.45
C PRO A 18 20.72 -9.35 29.29
N ALA A 19 20.25 -9.80 28.12
CA ALA A 19 21.00 -9.73 26.88
C ALA A 19 21.20 -8.24 26.51
N LYS A 20 22.46 -7.80 26.40
CA LYS A 20 22.78 -6.45 25.90
C LYS A 20 22.34 -6.36 24.43
N MET A 21 21.33 -5.53 24.16
CA MET A 21 20.91 -5.18 22.79
C MET A 21 22.06 -4.45 22.10
N ALA A 22 22.64 -5.07 21.08
CA ALA A 22 23.52 -4.39 20.14
C ALA A 22 22.67 -3.43 19.30
N ILE A 23 22.73 -2.13 19.61
CA ILE A 23 22.20 -1.09 18.73
C ILE A 23 23.10 -1.10 17.49
N ARG A 24 22.59 -1.62 16.38
CA ARG A 24 23.25 -1.47 15.08
C ARG A 24 23.18 0.01 14.72
N SER A 25 24.31 0.70 14.84
CA SER A 25 24.47 2.04 14.29
C SER A 25 24.44 1.92 12.78
N PHE A 26 23.33 2.25 12.13
CA PHE A 26 23.31 2.42 10.69
C PHE A 26 23.98 3.75 10.36
N SER A 27 25.06 3.64 9.58
CA SER A 27 25.91 4.73 9.11
C SER A 27 25.11 5.76 8.31
N GLY A 28 25.25 7.03 8.67
CA GLY A 28 25.23 8.20 7.78
C GLY A 28 23.95 8.48 6.98
N SER A 29 23.30 9.61 7.28
CA SER A 29 22.34 10.23 6.37
C SER A 29 23.01 10.56 5.03
N ILE A 30 22.81 9.70 4.03
CA ILE A 30 22.84 10.14 2.64
C ILE A 30 21.62 11.04 2.51
N ALA A 31 21.81 12.33 2.29
CA ALA A 31 20.76 13.21 1.80
C ALA A 31 20.29 12.64 0.47
N HIS A 32 19.31 11.75 0.52
CA HIS A 32 18.56 11.35 -0.65
C HIS A 32 17.91 12.64 -1.12
N GLN A 33 18.15 13.01 -2.38
CA GLN A 33 17.24 13.92 -3.06
C GLN A 33 15.89 13.21 -3.02
N ASN A 34 15.10 13.55 -2.01
CA ASN A 34 13.90 12.80 -1.68
C ASN A 34 12.95 13.01 -2.85
N ILE A 35 12.61 11.94 -3.56
CA ILE A 35 11.65 11.99 -4.65
C ILE A 35 10.35 12.54 -4.05
N SER A 36 9.89 13.69 -4.55
CA SER A 36 8.59 14.22 -4.17
C SER A 36 7.51 13.42 -4.89
N PHE A 37 6.57 12.87 -4.13
CA PHE A 37 5.37 12.22 -4.66
C PHE A 37 4.20 13.19 -4.86
N GLY A 38 4.44 14.49 -4.62
CA GLY A 38 3.48 15.53 -4.94
C GLY A 38 3.30 15.63 -6.44
N LEU A 39 2.05 15.65 -6.89
CA LEU A 39 1.71 15.89 -8.28
C LEU A 39 1.85 17.38 -8.61
N ASN A 40 2.28 17.69 -9.84
CA ASN A 40 2.23 19.05 -10.35
C ASN A 40 0.79 19.44 -10.75
N GLU A 41 0.57 20.71 -11.08
CA GLU A 41 -0.76 21.25 -11.41
C GLU A 41 -1.41 20.52 -12.59
N ASP A 42 -0.67 20.24 -13.66
CA ASP A 42 -1.17 19.52 -14.83
C ASP A 42 -1.58 18.08 -14.48
N GLN A 43 -0.78 17.39 -13.67
CA GLN A 43 -1.07 16.03 -13.20
C GLN A 43 -2.30 16.00 -12.29
N ILE A 44 -2.51 17.03 -11.45
CA ILE A 44 -3.72 17.18 -10.64
C ILE A 44 -4.93 17.37 -11.56
N ALA A 45 -4.84 18.25 -12.55
CA ALA A 45 -5.93 18.50 -13.50
C ALA A 45 -6.31 17.24 -14.30
N ILE A 46 -5.32 16.49 -14.80
CA ILE A 46 -5.53 15.19 -15.47
C ILE A 46 -6.21 14.20 -14.51
N GLN A 47 -5.78 14.16 -13.26
CA GLN A 47 -6.37 13.27 -12.25
C GLN A 47 -7.85 13.63 -12.00
N GLU A 48 -8.17 14.90 -11.81
CA GLU A 48 -9.55 15.36 -11.59
C GLU A 48 -10.45 15.04 -12.78
N LEU A 49 -10.00 15.33 -14.00
CA LEU A 49 -10.70 14.97 -15.23
C LEU A 49 -10.95 13.46 -15.31
N THR A 50 -9.92 12.64 -15.05
CA THR A 50 -10.01 11.18 -15.07
C THR A 50 -10.99 10.66 -14.02
N ARG A 51 -10.97 11.22 -12.80
CA ARG A 51 -11.89 10.85 -11.72
C ARG A 51 -13.34 11.14 -12.07
N LYS A 52 -13.60 12.31 -12.67
CA LYS A 52 -14.94 12.68 -13.12
C LYS A 52 -15.42 11.76 -14.25
N PHE A 53 -14.60 11.56 -15.27
CA PHE A 53 -14.91 10.64 -16.37
C PHE A 53 -15.19 9.22 -15.88
N THR A 54 -14.39 8.72 -14.93
CA THR A 54 -14.58 7.38 -14.36
C THR A 54 -15.92 7.25 -13.63
N GLN A 55 -16.31 8.26 -12.86
CA GLN A 55 -17.60 8.28 -12.14
C GLN A 55 -18.79 8.33 -13.10
N ASP A 56 -18.70 9.16 -14.13
CA ASP A 56 -19.83 9.44 -15.02
C ASP A 56 -20.00 8.35 -16.11
N GLU A 57 -18.91 7.72 -16.57
CA GLU A 57 -18.91 6.87 -17.77
C GLU A 57 -18.48 5.42 -17.50
N ILE A 58 -17.46 5.18 -16.65
CA ILE A 58 -16.90 3.84 -16.44
C ILE A 58 -17.70 3.06 -15.38
N ILE A 59 -17.88 3.64 -14.18
CA ILE A 59 -18.53 2.95 -13.05
C ILE A 59 -19.94 2.45 -13.41
N PRO A 60 -20.82 3.23 -14.06
CA PRO A 60 -22.17 2.78 -14.40
C PRO A 60 -22.19 1.59 -15.38
N ALA A 61 -21.21 1.51 -16.28
CA ALA A 61 -21.13 0.48 -17.31
C ALA A 61 -20.31 -0.75 -16.90
N ALA A 62 -19.52 -0.66 -15.82
CA ALA A 62 -18.57 -1.69 -15.41
C ALA A 62 -19.20 -3.08 -15.26
N ALA A 63 -20.34 -3.18 -14.56
CA ALA A 63 -21.02 -4.46 -14.33
C ALA A 63 -21.63 -5.07 -15.60
N HIS A 64 -21.93 -4.28 -16.63
CA HIS A 64 -22.37 -4.80 -17.94
C HIS A 64 -21.20 -5.44 -18.68
N HIS A 65 -20.08 -4.71 -18.79
CA HIS A 65 -18.90 -5.20 -19.51
C HIS A 65 -18.26 -6.42 -18.84
N ASP A 66 -18.27 -6.49 -17.50
CA ASP A 66 -17.81 -7.68 -16.77
C ASP A 66 -18.65 -8.93 -17.09
N ARG A 67 -19.98 -8.80 -17.06
CA ARG A 67 -20.90 -9.93 -17.32
C ARG A 67 -20.91 -10.39 -18.78
N THR A 68 -20.74 -9.47 -19.71
CA THR A 68 -20.87 -9.76 -21.16
C THR A 68 -19.55 -10.03 -21.84
N GLY A 69 -18.43 -9.53 -21.31
CA GLY A 69 -17.14 -9.52 -21.98
C GLY A 69 -17.07 -8.59 -23.18
N GLU A 70 -18.08 -7.73 -23.40
CA GLU A 70 -18.13 -6.79 -24.51
C GLU A 70 -17.04 -5.72 -24.36
N TYR A 71 -16.29 -5.44 -25.44
CA TYR A 71 -15.26 -4.40 -25.43
C TYR A 71 -15.89 -3.00 -25.36
N PRO A 72 -15.49 -2.14 -24.39
CA PRO A 72 -16.15 -0.85 -24.11
C PRO A 72 -15.74 0.25 -25.11
N THR A 73 -16.01 0.02 -26.39
CA THR A 73 -15.55 0.87 -27.51
C THR A 73 -16.02 2.31 -27.37
N GLU A 74 -17.28 2.52 -26.95
CA GLU A 74 -17.87 3.85 -26.77
C GLU A 74 -17.16 4.65 -25.67
N ILE A 75 -16.88 4.01 -24.53
CA ILE A 75 -16.18 4.64 -23.40
C ILE A 75 -14.76 5.00 -23.81
N ILE A 76 -14.05 4.09 -24.49
CA ILE A 76 -12.67 4.34 -24.95
C ILE A 76 -12.64 5.50 -25.95
N ARG A 77 -13.61 5.58 -26.87
CA ARG A 77 -13.69 6.70 -27.82
C ARG A 77 -13.91 8.03 -27.11
N LYS A 78 -14.77 8.07 -26.08
CA LYS A 78 -14.95 9.27 -25.26
C LYS A 78 -13.66 9.66 -24.53
N ALA A 79 -12.96 8.69 -23.93
CA ALA A 79 -11.67 8.93 -23.26
C ALA A 79 -10.60 9.46 -24.23
N TRP A 80 -10.55 8.92 -25.46
CA TRP A 80 -9.66 9.41 -26.52
C TRP A 80 -9.92 10.88 -26.85
N ASN A 81 -11.18 11.25 -27.05
CA ASN A 81 -11.57 12.64 -27.36
C ASN A 81 -11.24 13.62 -26.23
N LEU A 82 -11.17 13.13 -24.99
CA LEU A 82 -10.75 13.91 -23.82
C LEU A 82 -9.22 13.95 -23.63
N GLY A 83 -8.44 13.30 -24.50
CA GLY A 83 -6.99 13.22 -24.37
C GLY A 83 -6.52 12.31 -23.24
N LEU A 84 -7.37 11.43 -22.71
CA LEU A 84 -7.04 10.51 -21.60
C LEU A 84 -6.34 9.22 -22.07
N VAL A 85 -6.13 9.07 -23.38
CA VAL A 85 -5.49 7.91 -24.00
C VAL A 85 -4.20 8.35 -24.68
N ASN A 86 -3.13 7.56 -24.52
CA ASN A 86 -1.81 7.83 -25.11
C ASN A 86 -1.17 9.16 -24.68
N THR A 87 -1.36 9.55 -23.41
CA THR A 87 -0.86 10.83 -22.83
C THR A 87 0.65 11.06 -22.88
N HIS A 88 1.44 10.05 -23.29
CA HIS A 88 2.90 10.12 -23.41
C HIS A 88 3.38 10.46 -24.83
N ILE A 89 2.48 10.55 -25.80
CA ILE A 89 2.80 10.93 -27.17
C ILE A 89 2.78 12.46 -27.29
N PRO A 90 3.89 13.11 -27.71
CA PRO A 90 3.92 14.56 -27.95
C PRO A 90 2.94 15.00 -29.03
N GLN A 91 2.55 16.27 -29.01
CA GLN A 91 1.76 16.89 -30.06
C GLN A 91 2.59 17.29 -31.28
#